data_AF-A0A957EC47-F1
#
_entry.id   AF-A0A957EC47-F1
#
_cell.length_a   1.000
_cell.length_b   1.000
_cell.length_c   1.000
_cell.angle_alpha   90.00
_cell.angle_beta   90.00
_cell.angle_gamma   90.00
#
_symmetry.space_group_name_H-M   'P 1'
#
loop_
_entity.id
_entity.type
_entity.pdbx_description
1 polymer ?
#
loop_
_entity_poly.entity_id
_entity_poly.type
_entity_poly.pdbx_seq_one_letter_code
_entity_poly.pdbx_strand_id
1 'polypeptide(L)'
;MLLVYLGIAWFFGLWLASVVTLDWWLWLALGVIGLVTAVLLRRRQKFSWGLACVGVLALGGMRYATAVPIINAQHIAYYNGSRSVTITGLVVAEPDVSDRFVNLRVDVD
;
A
#
# COMPACT_ATOMS: atom_id res chain seq x y z
N MET A 1 26.44 6.57 3.71
CA MET A 1 25.50 7.72 3.68
C MET A 1 24.46 7.58 2.59
N LEU A 2 24.81 7.11 1.38
CA LEU A 2 23.85 6.94 0.28
C LEU A 2 22.63 6.06 0.63
N LEU A 3 22.87 4.94 1.32
CA LEU A 3 21.80 4.04 1.79
C LEU A 3 20.80 4.74 2.72
N VAL A 4 21.25 5.70 3.53
CA VAL A 4 20.39 6.49 4.42
C VAL A 4 19.46 7.38 3.59
N TYR A 5 19.99 8.06 2.56
CA TYR A 5 19.17 8.87 1.65
C TYR A 5 18.16 8.04 0.86
N LEU A 6 18.54 6.84 0.40
CA LEU A 6 17.62 5.92 -0.28
C LEU A 6 16.52 5.41 0.66
N GLY A 7 16.87 5.08 1.91
CA GLY A 7 15.89 4.69 2.93
C GLY A 7 14.90 5.82 3.24
N ILE A 8 15.39 7.04 3.42
CA ILE A 8 14.53 8.22 3.64
C ILE A 8 13.62 8.43 2.42
N ALA A 9 14.16 8.36 1.20
CA ALA A 9 13.37 8.51 -0.03
C ALA A 9 12.27 7.43 -0.14
N TRP A 10 12.57 6.19 0.25
CA TRP A 10 11.60 5.10 0.29
C TRP A 10 10.45 5.38 1.28
N PHE A 11 10.77 5.77 2.52
CA PHE A 11 9.76 6.12 3.52
C PHE A 11 8.94 7.34 3.11
N PHE A 12 9.58 8.32 2.48
CA PHE A 12 8.87 9.49 1.96
C PHE A 12 7.90 9.10 0.83
N GLY A 13 8.27 8.11 0.01
CA GLY A 13 7.40 7.55 -1.03
C GLY A 13 6.18 6.81 -0.49
N LEU A 14 6.37 6.03 0.58
CA LEU A 14 5.28 5.40 1.33
C LEU A 14 4.30 6.46 1.87
N TRP A 15 4.82 7.50 2.52
CA TRP A 15 4.00 8.60 3.04
C TRP A 15 3.28 9.34 1.92
N LEU A 16 3.96 9.66 0.82
CA LEU A 16 3.36 10.36 -0.32
C LEU A 16 2.22 9.54 -0.95
N ALA A 17 2.38 8.21 -1.09
CA ALA A 17 1.32 7.33 -1.57
C ALA A 17 0.16 7.16 -0.57
N SER A 18 0.37 7.46 0.71
CA SER A 18 -0.74 7.49 1.68
C SER A 18 -1.63 8.73 1.54
N VAL A 19 -1.07 9.84 1.05
CA VAL A 19 -1.80 11.11 0.86
C VAL A 19 -2.37 11.20 -0.55
N VAL A 20 -1.65 10.68 -1.54
CA VAL A 20 -2.03 10.77 -2.95
C VAL A 20 -2.57 9.43 -3.44
N THR A 21 -3.85 9.41 -3.77
CA THR A 21 -4.53 8.25 -4.37
C THR A 21 -4.21 8.16 -5.85
N LEU A 22 -3.01 7.67 -6.17
CA LEU A 22 -2.62 7.29 -7.53
C LEU A 22 -2.72 5.78 -7.70
N ASP A 23 -3.13 5.34 -8.88
CA ASP A 23 -3.08 3.94 -9.28
C ASP A 23 -1.64 3.41 -9.25
N TRP A 24 -1.50 2.13 -8.88
CA TRP A 24 -0.20 1.46 -8.74
C TRP A 24 0.63 1.50 -10.03
N TRP A 25 -0.01 1.50 -11.20
CA TRP A 25 0.66 1.59 -12.51
C TRP A 25 1.39 2.91 -12.70
N LEU A 26 0.83 4.02 -12.22
CA LEU A 26 1.46 5.34 -12.34
C LEU A 26 2.71 5.41 -11.47
N TRP A 27 2.64 4.87 -10.25
CA TRP A 27 3.81 4.75 -9.37
C TRP A 27 4.91 3.89 -10.00
N LEU A 28 4.53 2.76 -10.63
CA LEU A 28 5.46 1.90 -11.35
C LEU A 28 6.10 2.63 -12.52
N ALA A 29 5.31 3.31 -13.35
CA ALA A 29 5.80 4.06 -14.51
C ALA A 29 6.80 5.15 -14.09
N LEU A 30 6.49 5.92 -13.04
CA LEU A 30 7.40 6.94 -12.49
C LEU A 30 8.69 6.33 -11.94
N GLY A 31 8.59 5.19 -11.23
CA GLY A 31 9.75 4.47 -10.71
C GLY A 31 10.67 3.95 -11.82
N VAL A 32 10.10 3.33 -12.84
CA VAL A 32 10.85 2.81 -14.00
C VAL A 32 11.50 3.95 -14.77
N ILE A 33 10.77 5.02 -15.08
CA ILE A 33 11.33 6.19 -15.78
C ILE A 33 12.47 6.80 -14.96
N GLY A 34 12.28 6.98 -13.65
CA GLY A 34 13.31 7.51 -12.74
C GLY A 34 14.58 6.65 -12.72
N LEU A 35 14.44 5.32 -12.68
CA LEU A 35 15.58 4.41 -12.68
C LEU A 35 16.27 4.34 -14.06
N VAL A 36 15.51 4.25 -15.15
CA VAL A 36 16.06 4.21 -16.51
C VAL A 36 16.83 5.49 -16.81
N THR A 37 16.26 6.65 -16.48
CA THR A 37 16.94 7.94 -16.65
C THR A 37 18.17 8.06 -15.73
N ALA A 38 18.12 7.55 -14.50
CA ALA A 38 19.29 7.49 -13.62
C ALA A 38 20.44 6.66 -14.22
N VAL A 39 20.13 5.51 -14.84
CA VAL A 39 21.11 4.65 -15.51
C VAL A 39 21.68 5.30 -16.77
N LEU A 40 20.84 5.93 -17.59
CA LEU A 40 21.28 6.66 -18.80
C LEU A 40 22.19 7.85 -18.45
N LEU A 41 21.87 8.57 -17.38
CA LEU A 41 22.63 9.74 -16.92
C LEU A 41 23.74 9.37 -15.91
N ARG A 42 24.13 8.10 -15.78
CA ARG A 42 25.20 7.65 -14.85
C ARG A 42 26.54 8.37 -15.02
N ARG A 43 26.81 8.92 -16.22
CA ARG A 43 28.00 9.75 -16.50
C ARG A 43 27.96 11.10 -15.80
N ARG A 44 26.78 11.61 -15.45
CA ARG A 44 26.53 12.84 -14.69
C ARG A 44 26.17 12.46 -13.25
N GLN A 45 27.18 11.98 -12.51
CA GLN A 45 27.08 11.45 -11.13
C GLN A 45 26.07 12.20 -10.24
N LYS A 46 26.10 13.53 -10.18
CA LYS A 46 25.18 14.33 -9.33
C LYS A 46 23.70 14.19 -9.72
N PHE A 47 23.39 14.15 -11.01
CA PHE A 47 22.02 14.04 -11.51
C PHE A 47 21.48 12.61 -11.39
N SER A 48 22.35 11.62 -11.64
CA SER A 48 22.02 10.19 -11.54
C SER A 48 21.53 9.81 -10.13
N TRP A 49 22.18 10.33 -9.08
CA TRP A 49 21.76 10.04 -7.70
C TRP A 49 20.42 10.67 -7.33
N GLY A 50 20.12 11.89 -7.79
CA GLY A 50 18.81 12.52 -7.57
C GLY A 50 17.68 11.72 -8.22
N LEU A 51 17.89 11.27 -9.46
CA LEU A 51 16.93 10.44 -10.21
C LEU A 51 16.76 9.05 -9.59
N ALA A 52 17.85 8.46 -9.06
CA ALA A 52 17.77 7.21 -8.32
C ALA A 52 16.93 7.34 -7.05
N CYS A 53 17.06 8.44 -6.29
CA CYS A 53 16.20 8.71 -5.13
C CYS A 53 14.73 8.85 -5.54
N VAL A 54 14.42 9.55 -6.63
CA VAL A 54 13.05 9.67 -7.15
C VAL A 54 12.49 8.31 -7.57
N GLY A 55 13.30 7.47 -8.21
CA GLY A 55 12.92 6.11 -8.59
C GLY A 55 12.59 5.24 -7.37
N VAL A 56 13.43 5.28 -6.33
CA VAL A 56 13.21 4.54 -5.07
C VAL A 56 11.99 5.07 -4.31
N LEU A 57 11.75 6.38 -4.31
CA LEU A 57 10.54 6.98 -3.75
C LEU A 57 9.28 6.44 -4.47
N ALA A 58 9.28 6.43 -5.80
CA ALA A 58 8.13 5.96 -6.55
C ALA A 58 7.88 4.45 -6.35
N LEU A 59 8.93 3.64 -6.21
CA LEU A 59 8.79 2.23 -5.84
C LEU A 59 8.23 2.02 -4.43
N GLY A 60 8.59 2.89 -3.48
CA GLY A 60 7.98 2.92 -2.15
C GLY A 60 6.47 3.17 -2.21
N GLY A 61 6.06 4.11 -3.07
CA GLY A 61 4.64 4.40 -3.31
C GLY A 61 3.90 3.24 -3.99
N MET A 62 4.51 2.59 -4.98
CA MET A 62 3.96 1.38 -5.61
C MET A 62 3.76 0.25 -4.58
N ARG A 63 4.74 0.04 -3.69
CA ARG A 63 4.66 -0.99 -2.65
C ARG A 63 3.50 -0.71 -1.69
N TYR A 64 3.25 0.56 -1.37
CA TYR A 64 2.09 0.95 -0.56
C TYR A 64 0.78 0.68 -1.31
N ALA A 65 0.65 1.18 -2.54
CA ALA A 65 -0.56 1.04 -3.34
C ALA A 65 -0.95 -0.43 -3.61
N THR A 66 0.03 -1.34 -3.69
CA THR A 66 -0.20 -2.78 -3.84
C THR A 66 -0.43 -3.52 -2.52
N ALA A 67 0.03 -2.96 -1.39
CA ALA A 67 -0.16 -3.55 -0.07
C ALA A 67 -1.53 -3.25 0.52
N VAL A 68 -2.07 -2.07 0.22
CA VAL A 68 -3.33 -1.62 0.79
C VAL A 68 -4.47 -2.40 0.13
N PRO A 69 -5.23 -3.21 0.88
CA PRO A 69 -6.39 -3.88 0.34
C PRO A 69 -7.46 -2.86 -0.05
N ILE A 70 -8.12 -3.10 -1.17
CA ILE A 70 -9.25 -2.28 -1.61
C ILE A 70 -10.48 -2.69 -0.77
N ILE A 71 -10.70 -1.98 0.33
CA ILE A 71 -11.86 -2.19 1.20
C ILE A 71 -13.04 -1.39 0.62
N ASN A 72 -14.06 -2.10 0.15
CA ASN A 72 -15.29 -1.51 -0.38
C ASN A 72 -16.51 -2.00 0.41
N ALA A 73 -17.71 -1.53 0.08
CA ALA A 73 -18.95 -1.91 0.77
C ALA A 73 -19.27 -3.42 0.75
N GLN A 74 -18.60 -4.22 -0.09
CA GLN A 74 -18.73 -5.68 -0.07
C GLN A 74 -17.82 -6.36 0.98
N HIS A 75 -16.90 -5.61 1.60
CA HIS A 75 -16.05 -6.11 2.66
C HIS A 75 -16.62 -5.70 4.03
N ILE A 76 -16.74 -6.66 4.95
CA ILE A 76 -17.19 -6.38 6.34
C ILE A 76 -16.30 -5.32 7.01
N ALA A 77 -15.00 -5.31 6.70
CA ALA A 77 -14.05 -4.34 7.22
C ALA A 77 -14.38 -2.88 6.86
N TYR A 78 -15.18 -2.63 5.81
CA TYR A 78 -15.66 -1.30 5.44
C TYR A 78 -16.54 -0.68 6.53
N TYR A 79 -17.27 -1.52 7.26
CA TYR A 79 -18.18 -1.08 8.30
C TYR A 79 -17.54 -0.99 9.68
N ASN A 80 -16.22 -1.23 9.79
CA ASN A 80 -15.48 -1.04 11.03
C ASN A 80 -15.63 0.41 11.54
N GLY A 81 -16.05 0.58 12.79
CA GLY A 81 -16.32 1.89 13.41
C GLY A 81 -17.78 2.36 13.30
N SER A 82 -18.63 1.66 12.55
CA SER A 82 -20.07 1.90 12.58
C SER A 82 -20.66 1.42 13.91
N ARG A 83 -21.67 2.13 14.42
CA ARG A 83 -22.29 1.81 15.73
C ARG A 83 -22.99 0.45 15.74
N SER A 84 -23.56 0.05 14.61
CA SER A 84 -24.24 -1.24 14.43
C SER A 84 -24.28 -1.59 12.94
N VAL A 85 -24.03 -2.86 12.63
CA VAL A 85 -24.07 -3.41 11.27
C VAL A 85 -24.87 -4.71 11.32
N THR A 86 -25.86 -4.87 10.45
CA THR A 86 -26.62 -6.11 10.33
C THR A 86 -26.01 -6.96 9.23
N ILE A 87 -25.52 -8.14 9.60
CA ILE A 87 -24.99 -9.13 8.66
C ILE A 87 -26.01 -10.27 8.56
N THR A 88 -26.44 -10.60 7.35
CA THR A 88 -27.34 -11.72 7.08
C THR A 88 -26.55 -12.79 6.33
N GLY A 89 -26.55 -14.01 6.85
CA GLY A 89 -25.81 -15.13 6.28
C GLY A 89 -26.11 -16.42 7.02
N LEU A 90 -25.58 -17.53 6.53
CA LEU A 90 -25.73 -18.86 7.13
C LEU A 90 -24.56 -19.11 8.08
N VAL A 91 -24.85 -19.53 9.32
CA VAL A 91 -23.80 -19.89 10.29
C VAL A 91 -23.25 -21.25 9.92
N VAL A 92 -21.99 -21.29 9.48
CA VAL A 92 -21.36 -22.51 8.91
C VAL A 92 -20.59 -23.31 9.95
N ALA A 93 -20.22 -22.67 11.05
CA ALA A 93 -19.48 -23.28 12.13
C ALA A 93 -19.97 -22.77 13.48
N GLU A 94 -19.79 -23.60 14.50
CA GLU A 94 -20.12 -23.24 15.86
C GLU A 94 -19.31 -22.02 16.31
N PRO A 95 -19.93 -21.03 16.99
CA PRO A 95 -19.23 -19.83 17.43
C PRO A 95 -18.08 -20.18 18.38
N ASP A 96 -16.89 -19.68 18.07
CA ASP A 96 -15.74 -19.81 18.97
C ASP A 96 -15.80 -18.68 19.99
N VAL A 97 -16.23 -19.03 21.21
CA VAL A 97 -16.47 -18.09 22.31
C VAL A 97 -15.21 -17.98 23.15
N SER A 98 -14.64 -16.77 23.19
CA SER A 98 -13.57 -16.40 24.12
C SER A 98 -14.08 -15.36 25.12
N ASP A 99 -13.37 -15.17 26.23
CA ASP A 99 -13.70 -14.17 27.27
C ASP A 99 -13.78 -12.72 26.73
N ARG A 100 -13.11 -12.42 25.61
CA ARG A 100 -13.02 -11.07 25.05
C ARG A 100 -13.81 -10.86 23.76
N PHE A 101 -14.13 -11.93 23.05
CA PHE A 101 -14.78 -11.85 21.74
C PHE A 101 -15.44 -13.18 21.40
N VAL A 102 -16.48 -13.12 20.58
CA VAL A 102 -17.10 -14.28 19.95
C VAL A 102 -16.78 -14.24 18.47
N ASN A 103 -16.14 -15.28 17.95
CA ASN A 103 -15.81 -15.39 16.54
C ASN A 103 -16.88 -16.22 15.82
N LEU A 104 -17.74 -15.55 15.04
CA LEU A 104 -18.74 -16.21 14.20
C LEU A 104 -18.20 -16.37 12.77
N ARG A 105 -18.32 -17.59 12.23
CA ARG A 105 -18.07 -17.85 10.82
C ARG A 105 -19.41 -17.96 10.09
N VAL A 106 -19.62 -17.03 9.17
CA VAL A 106 -20.84 -16.94 8.35
C VAL A 106 -20.47 -17.05 6.88
N ASP A 107 -21.26 -17.81 6.14
CA ASP A 107 -21.19 -17.89 4.68
C ASP A 107 -22.32 -17.07 4.08
N VAL A 108 -22.04 -16.45 2.94
CA VAL A 108 -22.99 -15.61 2.21
C VAL A 108 -22.87 -15.98 0.74
N ASP A 109 -23.98 -16.41 0.13
CA ASP A 109 -24.09 -16.67 -1.30
C ASP A 109 -23.96 -15.39 -2.16
#